data_AF-A0AAE2C9G8-F1
#
_entry.id   AF-A0AAE2C9G8-F1
#
_cell.length_a   1.000
_cell.length_b   1.000
_cell.length_c   1.000
_cell.angle_alpha   90.00
_cell.angle_beta   90.00
_cell.angle_gamma   90.00
#
_symmetry.space_group_name_H-M   'P 1'
#
loop_
_entity.id
_entity.type
_entity.pdbx_description
1 polymer ?
#
loop_
_entity_poly.entity_id
_entity_poly.type
_entity_poly.pdbx_seq_one_letter_code
_entity_poly.pdbx_strand_id
1 'polypeptide(L)'
;MTNLAQKHPGVEMKCRFCEAVVETKKHVLLECPFTRMVWALSHISWEVVNSWTEDAADWFSNVLSRLERDATPRFLMLCWALWRNRNRRMMEGVIWEPLRVVNDAQLLLVQY
;
A
#
# COMPACT_ATOMS: atom_id res chain seq x y z
N MET A 1 6.54 -26.96 -3.83
CA MET A 1 6.60 -25.80 -4.74
C MET A 1 5.17 -25.49 -5.14
N THR A 2 4.50 -24.56 -4.45
CA THR A 2 3.04 -24.41 -4.55
C THR A 2 2.71 -23.30 -5.52
N ASN A 3 1.96 -23.68 -6.55
CA ASN A 3 1.42 -22.96 -7.70
C ASN A 3 1.25 -21.42 -7.52
N LEU A 4 1.90 -20.66 -8.40
CA LEU A 4 1.59 -19.25 -8.65
C LEU A 4 0.22 -19.19 -9.34
N ALA A 5 -0.74 -18.59 -8.64
CA ALA A 5 -2.10 -18.28 -9.05
C ALA A 5 -2.33 -18.25 -10.58
N GLN A 6 -3.14 -19.20 -11.06
CA GLN A 6 -3.85 -19.06 -12.34
C GLN A 6 -4.64 -17.73 -12.31
N LYS A 7 -4.11 -16.72 -12.99
CA LYS A 7 -4.88 -15.53 -13.37
C LYS A 7 -5.90 -15.97 -14.41
N HIS A 8 -7.20 -15.93 -14.07
CA HIS A 8 -8.25 -16.05 -15.07
C HIS A 8 -8.24 -14.78 -15.93
N PRO A 9 -7.96 -14.87 -17.25
CA PRO A 9 -8.00 -13.71 -18.14
C PRO A 9 -9.46 -13.25 -18.27
N GLY A 10 -9.77 -12.02 -17.88
CA GLY A 10 -11.07 -11.39 -18.14
C GLY A 10 -11.94 -11.07 -16.92
N VAL A 11 -11.54 -11.42 -15.69
CA VAL A 11 -12.21 -10.91 -14.49
C VAL A 11 -11.42 -9.72 -13.97
N GLU A 12 -11.95 -8.51 -14.16
CA GLU A 12 -11.43 -7.33 -13.47
C GLU A 12 -11.51 -7.55 -11.97
N MET A 13 -10.36 -7.80 -11.34
CA MET A 13 -10.32 -8.04 -9.90
C MET A 13 -10.57 -6.72 -9.19
N LYS A 14 -11.68 -6.65 -8.44
CA LYS A 14 -11.94 -5.55 -7.52
C LYS A 14 -10.82 -5.48 -6.48
N CYS A 15 -10.53 -4.27 -6.02
CA CYS A 15 -9.53 -4.00 -5.00
C CYS A 15 -9.81 -4.84 -3.76
N ARG A 16 -8.78 -5.55 -3.27
CA ARG A 16 -8.91 -6.40 -2.08
C ARG A 16 -9.13 -5.65 -0.77
N PHE A 17 -8.97 -4.33 -0.79
CA PHE A 17 -9.22 -3.50 0.38
C PHE A 17 -10.66 -3.00 0.47
N CYS A 18 -11.20 -2.41 -0.60
CA CYS A 18 -12.52 -1.79 -0.59
C CYS A 18 -13.59 -2.61 -1.32
N GLU A 19 -13.20 -3.59 -2.14
CA GLU A 19 -14.07 -4.45 -2.96
C GLU A 19 -15.05 -3.70 -3.87
N ALA A 20 -14.80 -2.40 -4.11
CA ALA A 20 -15.72 -1.50 -4.81
C ALA A 20 -15.24 -1.15 -6.22
N VAL A 21 -13.93 -0.92 -6.38
CA VAL A 21 -13.32 -0.43 -7.63
C VAL A 21 -12.34 -1.47 -8.17
N VAL A 22 -12.14 -1.52 -9.49
CA VAL A 22 -11.09 -2.33 -10.13
C VAL A 22 -9.73 -2.01 -9.52
N GLU A 23 -8.98 -3.06 -9.19
CA GLU A 23 -7.69 -2.91 -8.55
C GLU A 23 -6.64 -2.38 -9.54
N THR A 24 -6.14 -1.18 -9.27
CA THR A 24 -4.96 -0.61 -9.95
C THR A 24 -3.87 -0.32 -8.92
N LYS A 25 -2.61 -0.18 -9.36
CA LYS A 25 -1.50 0.22 -8.47
C LYS A 25 -1.82 1.54 -7.77
N LYS A 26 -2.33 2.52 -8.52
CA LYS A 26 -2.76 3.83 -8.01
C LYS A 26 -3.85 3.69 -6.95
N HIS A 27 -4.83 2.83 -7.20
CA HIS A 27 -5.91 2.62 -6.25
C HIS A 27 -5.40 2.01 -4.95
N VAL A 28 -4.62 0.93 -5.03
CA VAL A 28 -4.06 0.23 -3.85
C VAL A 28 -3.12 1.14 -3.05
N LEU A 29 -2.36 2.01 -3.72
CA LEU A 29 -1.35 2.84 -3.07
C LEU A 29 -1.86 4.22 -2.63
N LEU A 30 -2.94 4.75 -3.20
CA LEU A 30 -3.41 6.12 -2.91
C LEU A 30 -4.93 6.29 -2.82
N GLU A 31 -5.69 5.77 -3.78
CA GLU A 31 -7.10 6.16 -3.91
C GLU A 31 -8.05 5.33 -3.04
N CYS A 32 -7.66 4.12 -2.67
CA CYS A 32 -8.48 3.24 -1.85
C CYS A 32 -8.79 3.92 -0.51
N PRO A 33 -10.06 3.95 -0.06
CA PRO A 33 -10.42 4.52 1.24
C PRO A 33 -9.61 3.95 2.41
N PHE A 34 -9.33 2.64 2.34
CA PHE A 34 -8.45 1.97 3.30
C PHE A 34 -7.04 2.57 3.31
N THR A 35 -6.45 2.72 2.13
CA THR A 35 -5.09 3.27 1.98
C THR A 35 -5.02 4.74 2.36
N ARG A 36 -6.06 5.53 2.04
CA ARG A 36 -6.18 6.92 2.50
C ARG A 36 -6.16 7.02 4.02
N MET A 37 -6.85 6.10 4.71
CA MET A 37 -6.82 6.04 6.18
C MET A 37 -5.42 5.70 6.69
N VAL A 38 -4.71 4.75 6.06
CA VAL A 38 -3.33 4.42 6.41
C VAL A 38 -2.42 5.65 6.29
N TRP A 39 -2.54 6.44 5.21
CA TRP A 39 -1.76 7.67 5.06
C TRP A 39 -2.15 8.74 6.08
N ALA A 40 -3.44 8.92 6.37
CA ALA A 40 -3.90 9.88 7.38
C ALA A 40 -3.35 9.57 8.78
N LEU A 41 -3.14 8.29 9.09
CA LEU A 41 -2.63 7.82 10.38
C LEU A 41 -1.10 7.70 10.45
N SER A 42 -0.37 7.93 9.36
CA SER A 42 1.07 7.63 9.29
C SER A 42 2.01 8.78 9.60
N HIS A 43 1.48 9.99 9.81
CA HIS A 43 2.25 11.24 9.94
C HIS A 43 3.11 11.59 8.72
N ILE A 44 2.87 10.96 7.55
CA ILE A 44 3.47 11.38 6.28
C ILE A 44 2.55 12.39 5.61
N SER A 45 3.11 13.49 5.12
CA SER A 45 2.34 14.55 4.45
C SER A 45 1.54 13.98 3.27
N TRP A 46 0.22 14.20 3.32
CA TRP A 46 -0.68 13.80 2.23
C TRP A 46 -0.29 14.48 0.90
N GLU A 47 0.17 15.73 0.94
CA GLU A 47 0.60 16.46 -0.26
C GLU A 47 1.86 15.86 -0.91
N VAL A 48 2.67 15.15 -0.12
CA VAL A 48 3.83 14.43 -0.63
C VAL A 48 3.38 13.14 -1.30
N VAL A 49 2.53 12.34 -0.66
CA VAL A 49 2.10 11.05 -1.22
C VAL A 49 1.09 11.19 -2.36
N ASN A 50 0.23 12.20 -2.35
CA ASN A 50 -0.79 12.46 -3.37
C ASN A 50 -0.21 13.16 -4.62
N SER A 51 0.94 12.68 -5.10
CA SER A 51 1.61 13.16 -6.30
C SER A 51 1.85 12.03 -7.29
N TRP A 52 0.79 11.26 -7.58
CA TRP A 52 0.83 10.18 -8.56
C TRP A 52 1.18 10.73 -9.95
N THR A 53 2.09 10.05 -10.63
CA THR A 53 2.58 10.40 -11.97
C THR A 53 2.07 9.37 -13.00
N GLU A 54 2.94 8.83 -13.86
CA GLU A 54 2.60 7.87 -14.90
C GLU A 54 2.44 6.46 -14.33
N ASP A 55 3.39 6.04 -13.48
CA ASP A 55 3.37 4.73 -12.85
C ASP A 55 3.84 4.71 -11.38
N ALA A 56 3.83 3.52 -10.78
CA ALA A 56 4.16 3.33 -9.37
C ALA A 56 5.66 3.55 -9.06
N ALA A 57 6.57 3.25 -10.00
CA ALA A 57 8.00 3.44 -9.79
C ALA A 57 8.37 4.93 -9.85
N ASP A 58 7.77 5.67 -10.79
CA ASP A 58 7.93 7.12 -10.88
C ASP A 58 7.31 7.82 -9.68
N TRP A 59 6.11 7.42 -9.28
CA TRP A 59 5.47 7.92 -8.06
C TRP A 59 6.34 7.68 -6.82
N PHE A 60 6.87 6.46 -6.67
CA PHE A 60 7.70 6.10 -5.53
C PHE A 60 8.99 6.93 -5.47
N SER A 61 9.65 7.11 -6.62
CA SER A 61 10.86 7.93 -6.74
C SER A 61 10.57 9.41 -6.45
N ASN A 62 9.44 9.94 -6.93
CA ASN A 62 9.00 11.31 -6.68
C ASN A 62 8.66 11.56 -5.21
N VAL A 63 8.05 10.59 -4.53
CA VAL A 63 7.80 10.71 -3.08
C VAL A 63 9.13 10.69 -2.31
N LEU A 64 10.03 9.76 -2.63
CA LEU A 64 11.33 9.65 -1.97
C LEU A 64 12.19 10.92 -2.10
N SER A 65 12.14 11.61 -3.26
CA SER A 65 12.91 12.83 -3.47
C SER A 65 12.41 14.04 -2.66
N ARG A 66 11.17 13.96 -2.15
CA ARG A 66 10.49 15.03 -1.41
C ARG A 66 10.41 14.77 0.10
N LEU A 67 10.73 13.55 0.54
CA LEU A 67 10.70 13.18 1.95
C LEU A 67 11.96 13.63 2.68
N GLU A 68 11.77 14.09 3.91
CA GLU A 68 12.87 14.25 4.86
C GLU A 68 13.49 12.89 5.19
N ARG A 69 14.80 12.88 5.49
CA ARG A 69 15.55 11.64 5.79
C ARG A 69 14.88 10.78 6.86
N ASP A 70 14.32 11.40 7.89
CA ASP A 70 13.69 10.69 8.99
C ASP A 70 12.33 10.06 8.60
N ALA A 71 11.67 10.59 7.57
CA ALA A 71 10.39 10.09 7.08
C ALA A 71 10.53 8.97 6.05
N THR A 72 11.69 8.85 5.39
CA THR A 72 11.96 7.84 4.36
C THR A 72 11.76 6.40 4.83
N PRO A 73 12.30 5.94 5.99
CA PRO A 73 12.08 4.57 6.44
C PRO A 73 10.59 4.27 6.68
N ARG A 74 9.85 5.23 7.26
CA ARG A 74 8.41 5.09 7.49
C ARG A 74 7.66 4.93 6.18
N PHE A 75 7.97 5.75 5.18
CA PHE A 75 7.36 5.63 3.86
C PHE A 75 7.60 4.26 3.23
N LEU A 76 8.85 3.78 3.22
CA LEU A 76 9.21 2.48 2.68
C LEU A 76 8.43 1.35 3.36
N MET A 77 8.36 1.37 4.69
CA MET A 77 7.66 0.35 5.45
C MET A 77 6.14 0.39 5.29
N LEU A 78 5.54 1.56 5.10
CA LEU A 78 4.11 1.69 4.81
C LEU A 78 3.78 1.15 3.43
N CYS A 79 4.57 1.48 2.41
CA CYS A 79 4.42 0.91 1.07
C CYS A 79 4.52 -0.62 1.09
N TRP A 80 5.51 -1.14 1.82
CA TRP A 80 5.66 -2.58 2.03
C TRP A 80 4.48 -3.20 2.77
N ALA A 81 4.02 -2.59 3.87
CA ALA A 81 2.91 -3.08 4.68
C ALA A 81 1.59 -3.09 3.89
N LEU A 82 1.32 -2.05 3.07
CA LEU A 82 0.18 -2.02 2.16
C LEU A 82 0.25 -3.17 1.14
N TRP A 83 1.39 -3.34 0.46
CA TRP A 83 1.57 -4.41 -0.52
C TRP A 83 1.44 -5.80 0.10
N ARG A 84 2.07 -6.02 1.26
CA ARG A 84 2.02 -7.26 2.01
C ARG A 84 0.59 -7.58 2.47
N ASN A 85 -0.13 -6.60 3.02
CA ASN A 85 -1.52 -6.81 3.44
C ASN A 85 -2.43 -7.13 2.26
N ARG A 86 -2.26 -6.46 1.11
CA ARG A 86 -2.99 -6.80 -0.12
C ARG A 86 -2.75 -8.26 -0.54
N ASN A 87 -1.50 -8.71 -0.51
CA ASN A 87 -1.16 -10.09 -0.89
C ASN A 87 -1.70 -11.11 0.12
N ARG A 88 -1.65 -10.80 1.42
CA ARG A 88 -2.27 -11.64 2.45
C ARG A 88 -3.78 -11.72 2.30
N ARG A 89 -4.47 -10.62 1.99
CA ARG A 89 -5.91 -10.64 1.68
C ARG A 89 -6.21 -11.56 0.50
N MET A 90 -5.36 -11.55 -0.53
CA MET A 90 -5.50 -12.42 -1.70
C MET A 90 -5.26 -13.90 -1.38
N MET A 91 -4.32 -14.23 -0.48
CA MET A 91 -3.91 -15.60 -0.19
C MET A 91 -4.67 -16.25 0.97
N GLU A 92 -5.07 -15.47 1.98
CA GLU A 92 -5.57 -15.95 3.27
C GLU A 92 -6.99 -15.43 3.59
N GLY A 93 -7.51 -14.45 2.82
CA GLY A 93 -8.86 -13.89 3.01
C GLY A 93 -9.03 -12.98 4.25
N VAL A 94 -7.94 -12.62 4.93
CA VAL A 94 -7.99 -11.85 6.20
C VAL A 94 -8.19 -10.36 5.94
N ILE A 95 -9.19 -9.74 6.59
CA ILE A 95 -9.40 -8.28 6.60
C ILE A 95 -8.65 -7.70 7.81
N TRP A 96 -7.75 -6.74 7.55
CA TRP A 96 -6.98 -6.03 8.58
C TRP A 96 -7.49 -4.61 8.73
N GLU A 97 -7.65 -4.14 9.96
CA GLU A 97 -7.95 -2.73 10.29
C GLU A 97 -6.80 -1.80 9.88
N PRO A 98 -7.06 -0.58 9.38
CA PRO A 98 -6.01 0.36 8.94
C PRO A 98 -4.95 0.64 10.01
N LEU A 99 -5.37 0.79 11.27
CA LEU A 99 -4.47 1.04 12.39
C LEU A 99 -3.48 -0.11 12.61
N ARG A 100 -3.89 -1.36 12.34
CA ARG A 100 -3.02 -2.53 12.44
C ARG A 100 -1.93 -2.51 11.37
N VAL A 101 -2.22 -1.97 10.18
CA VAL A 101 -1.22 -1.80 9.12
C VAL A 101 -0.15 -0.78 9.50
N VAL A 102 -0.57 0.33 10.11
CA VAL A 102 0.36 1.37 10.60
C VAL A 102 1.24 0.82 11.71
N ASN A 103 0.65 0.12 12.69
CA ASN A 103 1.40 -0.48 13.79
C ASN A 103 2.36 -1.57 13.30
N ASP A 104 1.95 -2.43 12.37
CA ASP A 104 2.83 -3.43 11.76
C ASP A 104 4.02 -2.76 11.03
N ALA A 105 3.78 -1.67 10.31
CA ALA A 105 4.84 -0.91 9.65
C ALA A 105 5.85 -0.32 10.66
N GLN A 106 5.36 0.21 11.79
CA GLN A 106 6.22 0.69 12.88
C GLN A 106 7.00 -0.45 13.55
N LEU A 107 6.39 -1.60 13.81
CA LEU A 107 7.07 -2.75 14.40
C LEU A 107 8.18 -3.29 13.50
N LEU A 108 7.97 -3.30 12.18
CA LEU A 108 9.01 -3.69 11.22
C LEU A 108 10.20 -2.73 11.22
N LEU A 109 10.01 -1.45 11.53
CA LEU A 109 11.12 -0.49 11.64
C LEU A 109 12.02 -0.72 12.85
N VAL A 110 11.49 -1.31 13.93
CA VAL A 110 12.27 -1.56 15.17
C VAL A 110 13.10 -2.85 15.07
N GLN A 111 12.81 -3.69 14.06
CA GLN A 111 13.49 -4.98 13.86
C GLN A 111 14.70 -4.91 12.93
N TYR A 112 15.02 -3.72 12.39
CA TYR A 112 16.15 -3.44 11.50
C TYR A 112 16.84 -2.13 11.92
#